data_AF-A0A8B6FFL7-F1
#
_entry.id   AF-A0A8B6FFL7-F1
#
_cell.length_a   1.000
_cell.length_b   1.000
_cell.length_c   1.000
_cell.angle_alpha   90.00
_cell.angle_beta   90.00
_cell.angle_gamma   90.00
#
_symmetry.space_group_name_H-M   'P 1'
#
loop_
_entity.id
_entity.type
_entity.pdbx_description
1 polymer ?
#
loop_
_entity_poly.entity_id
_entity_poly.type
_entity_poly.pdbx_seq_one_letter_code
_entity_poly.pdbx_strand_id
1 'polypeptide(L)'
;METLLFAAMVIHLMICPYTKVEESFNVQAMHDVLYHGVNISQYDHLEFPGVVPRTFIGPITIAVASSPFIYLLDYMQFSKFTSQIIVRMTLGIFVLIGLITFGNAVGEKLGTGVKKWLFIIMISQFHFMFYITRPLPNIFALVLVLLALGGWLRGQHIRFLWCSGAAILIFRAELTLYLGQIFLIELLSKRLSFKKLLTYGVPAAVTLIGLTLCIDSYLWQRLIWPEAEVFWYNTVLNKSSQWGTLPFFWYFYSAIPRCLLLSLFLVPLGLILTPQTRIMIYPALIFVLLFSILPHKELRFIIYVVPVLNVAAACAMSRLWNNRNKSALRMLLAIGAVLHLVGNLVGTGVFLTVSHYNYPGGEAIMLIQKSQLSTS
;
A
#
# COMPACT_ATOMS: atom_id res chain seq x y z
N MET A 1 20.77 -0.88 1.13
CA MET A 1 19.67 -0.72 0.13
C MET A 1 18.46 -0.06 0.78
N GLU A 2 18.19 -0.43 2.02
CA GLU A 2 17.12 0.02 2.89
C GLU A 2 17.15 1.55 3.08
N THR A 3 18.33 2.15 3.26
CA THR A 3 18.52 3.60 3.30
C THR A 3 18.08 4.31 2.01
N LEU A 4 18.30 3.69 0.83
CA LEU A 4 17.89 4.26 -0.45
C LEU A 4 16.36 4.20 -0.62
N LEU A 5 15.70 3.15 -0.13
CA LEU A 5 14.24 3.08 -0.07
C LEU A 5 13.68 4.22 0.79
N PHE A 6 14.28 4.43 1.97
CA PHE A 6 13.88 5.53 2.86
C PHE A 6 14.09 6.90 2.20
N ALA A 7 15.26 7.13 1.58
CA ALA A 7 15.53 8.37 0.87
C ALA A 7 14.53 8.61 -0.28
N ALA A 8 14.24 7.59 -1.09
CA ALA A 8 13.27 7.69 -2.18
C ALA A 8 11.86 8.04 -1.67
N MET A 9 11.42 7.39 -0.58
CA MET A 9 10.15 7.72 0.09
C MET A 9 10.10 9.18 0.54
N VAL A 10 11.14 9.65 1.23
CA VAL A 10 11.21 11.04 1.73
C VAL A 10 11.19 12.04 0.58
N ILE A 11 11.92 11.79 -0.51
CA ILE A 11 11.90 12.64 -1.70
C ILE A 11 10.48 12.79 -2.26
N HIS A 12 9.74 11.69 -2.42
CA HIS A 12 8.36 11.74 -2.92
C HIS A 12 7.42 12.47 -1.96
N LEU A 13 7.59 12.28 -0.65
CA LEU A 13 6.79 12.99 0.37
C LEU A 13 7.04 14.50 0.35
N MET A 14 8.30 14.92 0.31
CA MET A 14 8.67 16.33 0.36
C MET A 14 8.29 17.08 -0.92
N ILE A 15 8.33 16.42 -2.08
CA ILE A 15 7.89 17.03 -3.34
C ILE A 15 6.36 17.11 -3.43
N CYS A 16 5.62 16.21 -2.80
CA CYS A 16 4.15 16.23 -2.80
C CYS A 16 3.57 16.17 -1.37
N PRO A 17 3.75 17.23 -0.56
CA PRO A 17 3.42 17.24 0.86
C PRO A 17 1.91 17.43 1.14
N TYR A 18 1.16 17.90 0.15
CA TYR A 18 -0.27 18.15 0.23
C TYR A 18 -1.09 16.86 0.09
N THR A 19 -2.36 16.97 0.52
CA THR A 19 -3.32 15.87 0.61
C THR A 19 -4.39 16.01 -0.47
N LYS A 20 -4.89 14.88 -0.97
CA LYS A 20 -6.11 14.83 -1.78
C LYS A 20 -7.34 14.51 -0.93
N VAL A 21 -8.53 14.73 -1.51
CA VAL A 21 -9.83 14.51 -0.85
C VAL A 21 -9.95 13.08 -0.33
N GLU A 22 -9.40 12.11 -1.02
CA GLU A 22 -9.55 10.71 -0.63
C GLU A 22 -8.70 10.35 0.61
N GLU A 23 -7.68 11.15 0.91
CA GLU A 23 -6.83 11.05 2.10
C GLU A 23 -7.48 11.73 3.32
N SER A 24 -8.49 12.60 3.11
CA SER A 24 -9.02 13.52 4.13
C SER A 24 -9.40 12.82 5.43
N PHE A 25 -10.25 11.79 5.37
CA PHE A 25 -10.74 11.11 6.57
C PHE A 25 -9.58 10.63 7.46
N ASN A 26 -8.58 9.96 6.91
CA ASN A 26 -7.50 9.42 7.75
C ASN A 26 -6.57 10.53 8.24
N VAL A 27 -6.38 11.59 7.45
CA VAL A 27 -5.61 12.78 7.89
C VAL A 27 -6.31 13.43 9.08
N GLN A 28 -7.62 13.69 8.97
CA GLN A 28 -8.40 14.29 10.06
C GLN A 28 -8.52 13.36 11.25
N ALA A 29 -8.77 12.07 11.05
CA ALA A 29 -8.79 11.10 12.14
C ALA A 29 -7.45 11.06 12.91
N MET A 30 -6.30 11.16 12.23
CA MET A 30 -5.00 11.26 12.91
C MET A 30 -4.86 12.60 13.65
N HIS A 31 -5.28 13.71 13.03
CA HIS A 31 -5.30 15.02 13.69
C HIS A 31 -6.15 14.98 14.97
N ASP A 32 -7.36 14.47 14.90
CA ASP A 32 -8.31 14.50 16.00
C ASP A 32 -7.84 13.61 17.17
N VAL A 33 -7.28 12.44 16.88
CA VAL A 33 -6.65 11.59 17.90
C VAL A 33 -5.48 12.31 18.58
N LEU A 34 -4.67 13.07 17.83
CA LEU A 34 -3.49 13.75 18.37
C LEU A 34 -3.83 15.01 19.16
N TYR A 35 -4.79 15.81 18.70
CA TYR A 35 -5.09 17.14 19.24
C TYR A 35 -6.35 17.21 20.10
N HIS A 36 -7.38 16.42 19.79
CA HIS A 36 -8.63 16.37 20.55
C HIS A 36 -8.66 15.19 21.54
N GLY A 37 -7.84 14.16 21.32
CA GLY A 37 -7.67 13.05 22.25
C GLY A 37 -8.99 12.34 22.52
N VAL A 38 -9.43 12.28 23.78
CA VAL A 38 -10.70 11.63 24.15
C VAL A 38 -11.94 12.50 23.91
N ASN A 39 -11.79 13.76 23.50
CA ASN A 39 -12.90 14.68 23.28
C ASN A 39 -13.55 14.45 21.91
N ILE A 40 -14.34 13.37 21.81
CA ILE A 40 -14.95 12.90 20.56
C ILE A 40 -15.90 13.92 19.94
N SER A 41 -16.53 14.79 20.74
CA SER A 41 -17.46 15.80 20.19
C SER A 41 -16.79 16.83 19.29
N GLN A 42 -15.46 16.91 19.29
CA GLN A 42 -14.67 17.79 18.41
C GLN A 42 -14.13 17.09 17.16
N TYR A 43 -14.44 15.82 16.95
CA TYR A 43 -13.91 15.07 15.81
C TYR A 43 -14.65 15.42 14.51
N ASP A 44 -13.89 15.61 13.44
CA ASP A 44 -14.36 16.04 12.12
C ASP A 44 -15.38 15.07 11.52
N HIS A 45 -15.22 13.76 11.73
CA HIS A 45 -16.08 12.74 11.12
C HIS A 45 -17.52 12.76 11.65
N LEU A 46 -17.80 13.43 12.78
CA LEU A 46 -19.18 13.59 13.27
C LEU A 46 -19.92 14.67 12.49
N GLU A 47 -19.22 15.71 12.05
CA GLU A 47 -19.79 16.78 11.21
C GLU A 47 -19.74 16.39 9.72
N PHE A 48 -18.63 15.77 9.30
CA PHE A 48 -18.35 15.36 7.91
C PHE A 48 -18.07 13.84 7.79
N PRO A 49 -19.08 12.98 8.00
CA PRO A 49 -18.90 11.51 8.04
C PRO A 49 -18.52 10.87 6.70
N GLY A 50 -18.62 11.60 5.59
CA GLY A 50 -18.46 11.05 4.25
C GLY A 50 -19.59 10.07 3.89
N VAL A 51 -19.44 9.36 2.76
CA VAL A 51 -20.50 8.49 2.22
C VAL A 51 -20.56 7.13 2.91
N VAL A 52 -19.42 6.64 3.39
CA VAL A 52 -19.29 5.32 4.00
C VAL A 52 -18.29 5.44 5.15
N PRO A 53 -18.54 4.80 6.31
CA PRO A 53 -17.61 4.82 7.43
C PRO A 53 -16.27 4.19 7.06
N ARG A 54 -15.23 4.62 7.77
CA ARG A 54 -13.88 4.07 7.67
C ARG A 54 -13.38 3.75 9.08
N THR A 55 -12.49 2.77 9.18
CA THR A 55 -11.93 2.37 10.47
C THR A 55 -10.91 3.39 11.00
N PHE A 56 -10.95 3.64 12.30
CA PHE A 56 -9.99 4.45 13.04
C PHE A 56 -8.75 3.67 13.47
N ILE A 57 -8.74 2.33 13.36
CA ILE A 57 -7.60 1.51 13.80
C ILE A 57 -6.30 1.93 13.12
N GLY A 58 -6.33 2.18 11.81
CA GLY A 58 -5.17 2.68 11.06
C GLY A 58 -4.69 4.05 11.56
N PRO A 59 -5.55 5.09 11.51
CA PRO A 59 -5.25 6.42 12.05
C PRO A 59 -4.71 6.42 13.49
N ILE A 60 -5.37 5.72 14.42
CA ILE A 60 -4.93 5.63 15.82
C ILE A 60 -3.53 5.04 15.91
N THR A 61 -3.25 3.96 15.18
CA THR A 61 -1.93 3.31 15.22
C THR A 61 -0.83 4.29 14.80
N ILE A 62 -1.06 5.07 13.74
CA ILE A 62 -0.09 6.06 13.25
C ILE A 62 0.00 7.27 14.18
N ALA A 63 -1.13 7.77 14.68
CA ALA A 63 -1.17 8.85 15.65
C ALA A 63 -0.37 8.50 16.91
N VAL A 64 -0.61 7.33 17.52
CA VAL A 64 0.14 6.87 18.69
C VAL A 64 1.63 6.75 18.39
N ALA A 65 2.00 6.16 17.26
CA ALA A 65 3.41 5.99 16.87
C ALA A 65 4.14 7.31 16.56
N SER A 66 3.40 8.35 16.14
CA SER A 66 3.96 9.68 15.85
C SER A 66 3.87 10.65 17.04
N SER A 67 3.05 10.34 18.04
CA SER A 67 2.75 11.24 19.15
C SER A 67 3.98 11.78 19.90
N PRO A 68 5.06 11.02 20.18
CA PRO A 68 6.22 11.57 20.91
C PRO A 68 6.90 12.71 20.14
N PHE A 69 6.97 12.59 18.81
CA PHE A 69 7.56 13.63 17.96
C PHE A 69 6.63 14.84 17.82
N ILE A 70 5.32 14.59 17.76
CA ILE A 70 4.32 15.65 17.60
C ILE A 70 4.18 16.45 18.88
N TYR A 71 4.19 15.83 20.06
CA TYR A 71 4.22 16.56 21.34
C TYR A 71 5.45 17.45 21.48
N LEU A 72 6.62 16.99 21.03
CA LEU A 72 7.84 17.81 21.01
C LEU A 72 7.69 19.01 20.06
N LEU A 73 7.14 18.80 18.86
CA LEU A 73 6.93 19.87 17.89
C LEU A 73 5.89 20.89 18.35
N ASP A 74 4.82 20.44 18.99
CA ASP A 74 3.76 21.29 19.53
C ASP A 74 4.30 22.16 20.67
N TYR A 75 5.14 21.58 21.54
CA TYR A 75 5.89 22.34 22.55
C TYR A 75 6.79 23.42 21.90
N MET A 76 7.43 23.09 20.78
CA MET A 76 8.23 24.02 20.00
C MET A 76 7.41 24.96 19.09
N GLN A 77 6.07 24.95 19.18
CA GLN A 77 5.15 25.79 18.39
C GLN A 77 5.31 25.64 16.86
N PHE A 78 5.65 24.44 16.39
CA PHE A 78 5.67 24.15 14.96
C PHE A 78 4.25 24.06 14.37
N SER A 79 4.14 24.35 13.08
CA SER A 79 2.86 24.29 12.37
C SER A 79 2.26 22.88 12.33
N LYS A 80 0.93 22.78 12.34
CA LYS A 80 0.20 21.52 12.11
C LYS A 80 0.54 20.87 10.76
N PHE A 81 1.00 21.65 9.79
CA PHE A 81 1.50 21.12 8.51
C PHE A 81 2.74 20.23 8.72
N THR A 82 3.61 20.58 9.66
CA THR A 82 4.77 19.74 10.03
C THR A 82 4.30 18.42 10.65
N SER A 83 3.28 18.46 11.53
CA SER A 83 2.66 17.25 12.09
C SER A 83 2.08 16.34 11.00
N GLN A 84 1.46 16.91 9.96
CA GLN A 84 0.99 16.16 8.79
C GLN A 84 2.13 15.43 8.07
N ILE A 85 3.28 16.09 7.89
CA ILE A 85 4.46 15.45 7.28
C ILE A 85 4.96 14.30 8.15
N ILE A 86 4.99 14.47 9.48
CA ILE A 86 5.41 13.42 10.41
C ILE A 86 4.49 12.21 10.34
N VAL A 87 3.16 12.36 10.47
CA VAL A 87 2.24 11.21 10.42
C VAL A 87 2.35 10.45 9.09
N ARG A 88 2.54 11.18 7.97
CA ARG A 88 2.75 10.59 6.64
C ARG A 88 4.08 9.85 6.54
N MET A 89 5.15 10.40 7.13
CA MET A 89 6.45 9.73 7.23
C MET A 89 6.36 8.46 8.06
N THR A 90 5.67 8.50 9.21
CA THR A 90 5.44 7.34 10.09
C THR A 90 4.69 6.22 9.35
N LEU A 91 3.64 6.55 8.60
CA LEU A 91 2.95 5.58 7.74
C LEU A 91 3.90 4.99 6.69
N GLY A 92 4.68 5.83 6.02
CA GLY A 92 5.69 5.40 5.05
C GLY A 92 6.70 4.42 5.65
N ILE A 93 7.18 4.67 6.87
CA ILE A 93 8.09 3.79 7.60
C ILE A 93 7.44 2.42 7.84
N PHE A 94 6.17 2.37 8.25
CA PHE A 94 5.46 1.09 8.42
C PHE A 94 5.35 0.31 7.11
N VAL A 95 5.06 0.98 5.99
CA VAL A 95 5.04 0.31 4.69
C VAL A 95 6.43 -0.16 4.28
N LEU A 96 7.49 0.61 4.54
CA LEU A 96 8.86 0.19 4.30
C LEU A 96 9.28 -1.01 5.17
N ILE A 97 8.88 -1.07 6.44
CA ILE A 97 9.09 -2.25 7.29
C ILE A 97 8.40 -3.49 6.70
N GLY A 98 7.16 -3.33 6.22
CA GLY A 98 6.44 -4.35 5.48
C GLY A 98 7.20 -4.80 4.22
N LEU A 99 7.64 -3.85 3.40
CA LEU A 99 8.36 -4.12 2.16
C LEU A 99 9.71 -4.79 2.41
N ILE A 100 10.45 -4.36 3.43
CA ILE A 100 11.73 -4.96 3.82
C ILE A 100 11.52 -6.38 4.31
N THR A 101 10.49 -6.62 5.14
CA THR A 101 10.13 -7.97 5.58
C THR A 101 9.81 -8.87 4.39
N PHE A 102 8.95 -8.41 3.47
CA PHE A 102 8.61 -9.13 2.25
C PHE A 102 9.85 -9.39 1.38
N GLY A 103 10.68 -8.39 1.15
CA GLY A 103 11.91 -8.50 0.37
C GLY A 103 12.94 -9.43 0.99
N ASN A 104 13.03 -9.50 2.33
CA ASN A 104 13.87 -10.48 3.03
C ASN A 104 13.36 -11.91 2.78
N ALA A 105 12.05 -12.15 2.88
CA ALA A 105 11.46 -13.45 2.58
C ALA A 105 11.65 -13.85 1.10
N VAL A 106 11.56 -12.89 0.18
CA VAL A 106 11.91 -13.11 -1.25
C VAL A 106 13.39 -13.46 -1.40
N GLY A 107 14.28 -12.76 -0.70
CA GLY A 107 15.72 -13.02 -0.73
C GLY A 107 16.11 -14.39 -0.20
N GLU A 108 15.44 -14.84 0.87
CA GLU A 108 15.61 -16.19 1.44
C GLU A 108 15.15 -17.28 0.45
N LYS A 109 14.04 -17.06 -0.26
CA LYS A 109 13.46 -18.06 -1.16
C LYS A 109 14.04 -18.07 -2.58
N LEU A 110 14.38 -16.91 -3.13
CA LEU A 110 14.79 -16.74 -4.53
C LEU A 110 16.23 -16.20 -4.69
N GLY A 111 16.91 -15.89 -3.59
CA GLY A 111 18.30 -15.45 -3.56
C GLY A 111 18.47 -13.94 -3.29
N THR A 112 19.60 -13.58 -2.68
CA THR A 112 19.92 -12.20 -2.27
C THR A 112 20.02 -11.22 -3.45
N GLY A 113 20.44 -11.71 -4.63
CA GLY A 113 20.45 -10.93 -5.87
C GLY A 113 19.05 -10.46 -6.28
N VAL A 114 18.04 -11.32 -6.15
CA VAL A 114 16.64 -10.98 -6.46
C VAL A 114 16.13 -9.91 -5.49
N LYS A 115 16.40 -10.03 -4.19
CA LYS A 115 16.07 -8.98 -3.20
C LYS A 115 16.65 -7.62 -3.59
N LYS A 116 17.94 -7.58 -3.96
CA LYS A 116 18.62 -6.34 -4.37
C LYS A 116 17.93 -5.71 -5.59
N TRP A 117 17.70 -6.50 -6.64
CA TRP A 117 17.03 -6.01 -7.85
C TRP A 117 15.59 -5.58 -7.60
N LEU A 118 14.85 -6.29 -6.74
CA LEU A 118 13.50 -5.90 -6.33
C LEU A 118 13.51 -4.48 -5.74
N PHE A 119 14.41 -4.20 -4.79
CA PHE A 119 14.47 -2.88 -4.17
C PHE A 119 14.92 -1.79 -5.16
N ILE A 120 15.88 -2.08 -6.04
CA ILE A 120 16.31 -1.13 -7.09
C ILE A 120 15.14 -0.78 -8.03
N ILE A 121 14.38 -1.78 -8.49
CA ILE A 121 13.21 -1.57 -9.35
C ILE A 121 12.17 -0.72 -8.61
N MET A 122 11.85 -1.07 -7.36
CA MET A 122 10.86 -0.35 -6.56
C MET A 122 11.26 1.11 -6.30
N ILE A 123 12.54 1.38 -6.06
CA ILE A 123 13.08 2.76 -5.92
C ILE A 123 12.90 3.54 -7.23
N SER A 124 13.08 2.89 -8.38
CA SER A 124 12.97 3.55 -9.69
C SER A 124 11.54 3.86 -10.12
N GLN A 125 10.52 3.30 -9.45
CA GLN A 125 9.11 3.40 -9.84
C GLN A 125 8.34 4.42 -8.99
N PHE A 126 7.64 5.32 -9.68
CA PHE A 126 6.84 6.38 -9.07
C PHE A 126 5.72 5.88 -8.16
N HIS A 127 4.78 5.10 -8.71
CA HIS A 127 3.48 4.88 -8.05
C HIS A 127 3.64 4.28 -6.65
N PHE A 128 4.46 3.24 -6.50
CA PHE A 128 4.64 2.66 -5.17
C PHE A 128 5.23 3.67 -4.19
N MET A 129 6.38 4.29 -4.50
CA MET A 129 7.06 5.25 -3.61
C MET A 129 6.22 6.50 -3.31
N PHE A 130 5.38 6.92 -4.25
CA PHE A 130 4.48 8.03 -4.08
C PHE A 130 3.31 7.72 -3.14
N TYR A 131 2.74 6.52 -3.23
CA TYR A 131 1.56 6.15 -2.44
C TYR A 131 1.88 5.72 -1.01
N ILE A 132 3.08 5.19 -0.71
CA ILE A 132 3.39 4.62 0.61
C ILE A 132 3.30 5.61 1.79
N THR A 133 3.35 6.93 1.53
CA THR A 133 3.21 7.98 2.56
C THR A 133 1.82 8.63 2.58
N ARG A 134 0.87 8.14 1.78
CA ARG A 134 -0.48 8.69 1.68
C ARG A 134 -1.43 7.90 2.56
N PRO A 135 -2.14 8.52 3.51
CA PRO A 135 -3.04 7.84 4.43
C PRO A 135 -4.34 7.45 3.74
N LEU A 136 -4.24 6.50 2.83
CA LEU A 136 -5.36 5.84 2.16
C LEU A 136 -5.61 4.50 2.85
N PRO A 137 -6.87 4.03 2.96
CA PRO A 137 -7.16 2.72 3.55
C PRO A 137 -6.33 1.59 2.92
N ASN A 138 -6.05 1.70 1.62
CA ASN A 138 -5.27 0.73 0.87
C ASN A 138 -3.81 0.67 1.32
N ILE A 139 -3.26 1.77 1.80
CA ILE A 139 -1.85 1.86 2.22
C ILE A 139 -1.69 1.33 3.63
N PHE A 140 -2.66 1.55 4.52
CA PHE A 140 -2.73 0.83 5.80
C PHE A 140 -2.83 -0.67 5.57
N ALA A 141 -3.73 -1.12 4.69
CA ALA A 141 -3.86 -2.52 4.34
C ALA A 141 -2.57 -3.07 3.71
N LEU A 142 -1.86 -2.29 2.88
CA LEU A 142 -0.63 -2.70 2.20
C LEU A 142 0.47 -3.11 3.18
N VAL A 143 0.60 -2.43 4.33
CA VAL A 143 1.52 -2.85 5.41
C VAL A 143 1.27 -4.30 5.78
N LEU A 144 0.01 -4.63 6.08
CA LEU A 144 -0.41 -5.96 6.51
C LEU A 144 -0.30 -6.99 5.37
N VAL A 145 -0.65 -6.61 4.14
CA VAL A 145 -0.47 -7.48 2.96
C VAL A 145 0.99 -7.87 2.77
N LEU A 146 1.93 -6.92 2.87
CA LEU A 146 3.36 -7.20 2.73
C LEU A 146 3.88 -8.12 3.85
N LEU A 147 3.45 -7.89 5.09
CA LEU A 147 3.78 -8.76 6.23
C LEU A 147 3.17 -10.16 6.07
N ALA A 148 1.93 -10.26 5.56
CA ALA A 148 1.26 -11.52 5.28
C ALA A 148 2.00 -12.30 4.19
N LEU A 149 2.30 -11.67 3.06
CA LEU A 149 3.06 -12.30 1.96
C LEU A 149 4.46 -12.72 2.42
N GLY A 150 5.14 -11.90 3.21
CA GLY A 150 6.44 -12.28 3.80
C GLY A 150 6.33 -13.47 4.74
N GLY A 151 5.28 -13.53 5.57
CA GLY A 151 4.98 -14.68 6.43
C GLY A 151 4.67 -15.94 5.63
N TRP A 152 3.85 -15.83 4.59
CA TRP A 152 3.51 -16.93 3.68
C TRP A 152 4.76 -17.51 2.99
N LEU A 153 5.64 -16.66 2.46
CA LEU A 153 6.87 -17.12 1.80
C LEU A 153 7.80 -17.89 2.73
N ARG A 154 7.80 -17.56 4.04
CA ARG A 154 8.58 -18.25 5.09
C ARG A 154 7.86 -19.43 5.73
N GLY A 155 6.62 -19.74 5.33
CA GLY A 155 5.80 -20.77 6.00
C GLY A 155 5.33 -20.39 7.41
N GLN A 156 5.39 -19.11 7.78
CA GLN A 156 4.92 -18.60 9.07
C GLN A 156 3.40 -18.43 9.06
N HIS A 157 2.67 -19.54 9.20
CA HIS A 157 1.21 -19.57 9.07
C HIS A 157 0.47 -18.62 10.03
N ILE A 158 0.92 -18.51 11.28
CA ILE A 158 0.27 -17.61 12.27
C ILE A 158 0.34 -16.17 11.78
N ARG A 159 1.53 -15.70 11.42
CA ARG A 159 1.72 -14.35 10.87
C ARG A 159 0.89 -14.13 9.60
N PHE A 160 0.87 -15.09 8.69
CA PHE A 160 0.06 -15.01 7.48
C PHE A 160 -1.43 -14.86 7.80
N LEU A 161 -1.98 -15.68 8.71
CA LEU A 161 -3.40 -15.66 9.07
C LEU A 161 -3.80 -14.35 9.76
N TRP A 162 -3.02 -13.91 10.76
CA TRP A 162 -3.32 -12.68 11.51
C TRP A 162 -3.19 -11.43 10.65
N CYS A 163 -2.12 -11.30 9.86
CA CYS A 163 -1.96 -10.14 8.98
C CYS A 163 -2.98 -10.14 7.83
N SER A 164 -3.31 -11.30 7.26
CA SER A 164 -4.36 -11.37 6.21
C SER A 164 -5.74 -11.06 6.77
N GLY A 165 -6.07 -11.62 7.94
CA GLY A 165 -7.32 -11.33 8.65
C GLY A 165 -7.44 -9.85 8.96
N ALA A 166 -6.38 -9.20 9.46
CA ALA A 166 -6.40 -7.78 9.76
C ALA A 166 -6.56 -6.94 8.49
N ALA A 167 -5.87 -7.29 7.40
CA ALA A 167 -6.00 -6.57 6.13
C ALA A 167 -7.43 -6.67 5.56
N ILE A 168 -8.06 -7.84 5.66
CA ILE A 168 -9.40 -8.12 5.12
C ILE A 168 -10.51 -7.55 6.01
N LEU A 169 -10.50 -7.86 7.30
CA LEU A 169 -11.62 -7.62 8.20
C LEU A 169 -11.66 -6.20 8.75
N ILE A 170 -10.51 -5.55 8.90
CA ILE A 170 -10.42 -4.18 9.44
C ILE A 170 -10.38 -3.16 8.31
N PHE A 171 -9.59 -3.41 7.27
CA PHE A 171 -9.29 -2.37 6.28
C PHE A 171 -10.05 -2.51 4.97
N ARG A 172 -10.00 -3.68 4.31
CA ARG A 172 -10.45 -3.85 2.92
C ARG A 172 -10.87 -5.29 2.60
N ALA A 173 -12.18 -5.55 2.55
CA ALA A 173 -12.75 -6.87 2.33
C ALA A 173 -12.45 -7.45 0.95
N GLU A 174 -12.21 -6.62 -0.07
CA GLU A 174 -11.86 -7.11 -1.40
C GLU A 174 -10.52 -7.85 -1.42
N LEU A 175 -9.66 -7.65 -0.41
CA LEU A 175 -8.41 -8.41 -0.28
C LEU A 175 -8.66 -9.89 -0.05
N THR A 176 -9.89 -10.30 0.30
CA THR A 176 -10.33 -11.70 0.27
C THR A 176 -10.13 -12.30 -1.12
N LEU A 177 -10.35 -11.52 -2.18
CA LEU A 177 -10.10 -11.96 -3.54
C LEU A 177 -8.63 -12.20 -3.82
N TYR A 178 -7.68 -11.65 -3.05
CA TYR A 178 -6.26 -11.89 -3.26
C TYR A 178 -5.68 -12.87 -2.23
N LEU A 179 -5.71 -12.50 -0.95
CA LEU A 179 -5.15 -13.29 0.14
C LEU A 179 -5.99 -14.53 0.44
N GLY A 180 -7.31 -14.47 0.21
CA GLY A 180 -8.19 -15.64 0.34
C GLY A 180 -7.89 -16.73 -0.69
N GLN A 181 -7.46 -16.36 -1.91
CA GLN A 181 -6.97 -17.35 -2.89
C GLN A 181 -5.70 -18.05 -2.39
N ILE A 182 -4.72 -17.28 -1.89
CA ILE A 182 -3.47 -17.84 -1.35
C ILE A 182 -3.78 -18.76 -0.15
N PHE A 183 -4.66 -18.32 0.74
CA PHE A 183 -5.14 -19.11 1.86
C PHE A 183 -5.78 -20.43 1.40
N LEU A 184 -6.67 -20.38 0.41
CA LEU A 184 -7.32 -21.57 -0.15
C LEU A 184 -6.29 -22.53 -0.77
N ILE A 185 -5.31 -22.02 -1.52
CA ILE A 185 -4.23 -22.83 -2.08
C ILE A 185 -3.43 -23.53 -0.98
N GLU A 186 -3.07 -22.84 0.11
CA GLU A 186 -2.33 -23.42 1.23
C GLU A 186 -3.15 -24.49 1.99
N LEU A 187 -4.46 -24.30 2.09
CA LEU A 187 -5.38 -25.27 2.69
C LEU A 187 -5.54 -26.52 1.81
N LEU A 188 -5.81 -26.35 0.51
CA LEU A 188 -5.94 -27.44 -0.46
C LEU A 188 -4.64 -28.22 -0.64
N SER A 189 -3.50 -27.53 -0.58
CA SER A 189 -2.16 -28.14 -0.63
C SER A 189 -1.77 -28.82 0.68
N LYS A 190 -2.64 -28.84 1.70
CA LYS A 190 -2.41 -29.38 3.05
C LYS A 190 -1.19 -28.82 3.79
N ARG A 191 -0.65 -27.68 3.33
CA ARG A 191 0.45 -26.96 4.01
C ARG A 191 -0.07 -26.27 5.26
N LEU A 192 -1.29 -25.76 5.20
CA LEU A 192 -2.03 -25.30 6.36
C LEU A 192 -2.98 -26.40 6.84
N SER A 193 -2.73 -26.93 8.04
CA SER A 193 -3.63 -27.90 8.67
C SER A 193 -4.93 -27.24 9.13
N PHE A 194 -6.06 -27.94 8.99
CA PHE A 194 -7.36 -27.52 9.52
C PHE A 194 -7.31 -27.25 11.04
N LYS A 195 -6.47 -27.99 11.79
CA LYS A 195 -6.27 -27.72 13.22
C LYS A 195 -5.65 -26.34 13.45
N LYS A 196 -4.64 -25.95 12.67
CA LYS A 196 -4.02 -24.62 12.76
C LYS A 196 -5.01 -23.51 12.40
N LEU A 197 -5.90 -23.76 11.43
CA LEU A 197 -6.98 -22.84 11.08
C LEU A 197 -7.92 -22.61 12.26
N LEU A 198 -8.37 -23.67 12.91
CA LEU A 198 -9.26 -23.56 14.06
C LEU A 198 -8.57 -22.90 15.26
N THR A 199 -7.31 -23.22 15.52
CA THR A 199 -6.59 -22.70 16.70
C THR A 199 -6.07 -21.27 16.54
N TYR A 200 -5.76 -20.84 15.31
CA TYR A 200 -5.16 -19.52 15.08
C TYR A 200 -5.99 -18.62 14.18
N GLY A 201 -6.68 -19.17 13.19
CA GLY A 201 -7.48 -18.40 12.24
C GLY A 201 -8.81 -17.93 12.83
N VAL A 202 -9.56 -18.81 13.50
CA VAL A 202 -10.84 -18.43 14.14
C VAL A 202 -10.62 -17.42 15.27
N PRO A 203 -9.67 -17.63 16.21
CA PRO A 203 -9.37 -16.61 17.23
C PRO A 203 -8.89 -15.30 16.63
N ALA A 204 -8.09 -15.31 15.55
CA ALA A 204 -7.70 -14.09 14.86
C ALA A 204 -8.94 -13.34 14.32
N ALA A 205 -9.84 -14.02 13.63
CA ALA A 205 -11.05 -13.40 13.07
C ALA A 205 -11.94 -12.80 14.18
N VAL A 206 -12.21 -13.56 15.25
CA VAL A 206 -13.02 -13.09 16.39
C VAL A 206 -12.36 -11.89 17.06
N THR A 207 -11.04 -11.94 17.30
CA THR A 207 -10.30 -10.85 17.95
C THR A 207 -10.30 -9.59 17.07
N LEU A 208 -10.08 -9.72 15.76
CA LEU A 208 -10.00 -8.59 14.84
C LEU A 208 -11.37 -7.95 14.60
N ILE A 209 -12.43 -8.76 14.48
CA ILE A 209 -13.82 -8.25 14.40
C ILE A 209 -14.19 -7.56 15.71
N GLY A 210 -13.89 -8.18 16.86
CA GLY A 210 -14.10 -7.56 18.17
C GLY A 210 -13.35 -6.22 18.30
N LEU A 211 -12.11 -6.14 17.80
CA LEU A 211 -11.32 -4.91 17.83
C LEU A 211 -11.96 -3.78 17.02
N THR A 212 -12.37 -4.02 15.77
CA THR A 212 -13.06 -3.01 14.95
C THR A 212 -14.41 -2.64 15.54
N LEU A 213 -15.20 -3.62 15.99
CA LEU A 213 -16.49 -3.34 16.63
C LEU A 213 -16.31 -2.46 17.87
N CYS A 214 -15.34 -2.73 18.75
CA CYS A 214 -15.14 -1.94 19.96
C CYS A 214 -14.63 -0.52 19.65
N ILE A 215 -13.55 -0.39 18.87
CA ILE A 215 -12.91 0.90 18.62
C ILE A 215 -13.77 1.76 17.71
N ASP A 216 -14.23 1.22 16.59
CA ASP A 216 -14.95 1.99 15.60
C ASP A 216 -16.35 2.35 16.11
N SER A 217 -17.05 1.47 16.84
CA SER A 217 -18.36 1.83 17.39
C SER A 217 -18.28 2.94 18.45
N TYR A 218 -17.22 2.94 19.24
CA TYR A 218 -16.95 4.01 20.19
C TYR A 218 -16.74 5.35 19.47
N LEU A 219 -15.94 5.39 18.42
CA LEU A 219 -15.64 6.65 17.71
C LEU A 219 -16.79 7.12 16.82
N TRP A 220 -17.51 6.19 16.18
CA TRP A 220 -18.68 6.49 15.37
C TRP A 220 -19.97 6.71 16.18
N GLN A 221 -19.92 6.54 17.51
CA GLN A 221 -21.06 6.70 18.43
C GLN A 221 -22.28 5.82 18.06
N ARG A 222 -22.05 4.71 17.35
CA ARG A 222 -23.07 3.72 16.98
C ARG A 222 -22.40 2.37 16.74
N LEU A 223 -23.11 1.27 17.02
CA LEU A 223 -22.58 -0.08 16.71
C LEU A 223 -22.31 -0.20 15.21
N ILE A 224 -21.04 -0.40 14.85
CA ILE A 224 -20.62 -0.39 13.45
C ILE A 224 -19.46 -1.35 13.22
N TRP A 225 -19.53 -2.04 12.08
CA TRP A 225 -18.37 -2.65 11.45
C TRP A 225 -18.14 -1.93 10.13
N PRO A 226 -17.19 -0.97 10.07
CA PRO A 226 -17.04 -0.08 8.92
C PRO A 226 -16.92 -0.86 7.61
N GLU A 227 -16.10 -1.90 7.59
CA GLU A 227 -15.86 -2.68 6.37
C GLU A 227 -17.11 -3.46 5.91
N ALA A 228 -17.97 -3.91 6.83
CA ALA A 228 -19.23 -4.54 6.44
C ALA A 228 -20.20 -3.54 5.80
N GLU A 229 -20.29 -2.30 6.29
CA GLU A 229 -21.08 -1.25 5.64
C GLU A 229 -20.50 -0.89 4.26
N VAL A 230 -19.17 -0.81 4.14
CA VAL A 230 -18.48 -0.58 2.85
C VAL A 230 -18.81 -1.69 1.85
N PHE A 231 -18.74 -2.95 2.28
CA PHE A 231 -19.05 -4.11 1.44
C PHE A 231 -20.52 -4.09 1.00
N TRP A 232 -21.44 -3.83 1.93
CA TRP A 232 -22.87 -3.72 1.63
C TRP A 232 -23.15 -2.59 0.61
N TYR A 233 -22.60 -1.41 0.85
CA TYR A 233 -22.80 -0.24 -0.01
C TYR A 233 -22.26 -0.45 -1.43
N ASN A 234 -21.06 -1.02 -1.57
CA ASN A 234 -20.41 -1.13 -2.87
C ASN A 234 -20.80 -2.38 -3.65
N THR A 235 -20.93 -3.52 -2.97
CA THR A 235 -21.16 -4.81 -3.62
C THR A 235 -22.65 -5.15 -3.72
N VAL A 236 -23.43 -4.91 -2.65
CA VAL A 236 -24.86 -5.27 -2.63
C VAL A 236 -25.70 -4.17 -3.28
N LEU A 237 -25.47 -2.90 -2.93
CA LEU A 237 -26.22 -1.77 -3.51
C LEU A 237 -25.67 -1.30 -4.86
N ASN A 238 -24.54 -1.84 -5.31
CA ASN A 238 -23.86 -1.52 -6.57
C ASN A 238 -23.63 0.00 -6.80
N LYS A 239 -23.42 0.76 -5.72
CA LYS A 239 -23.24 2.22 -5.76
C LYS A 239 -21.83 2.64 -6.20
N SER A 240 -20.92 1.68 -6.38
CA SER A 240 -19.56 1.95 -6.85
C SER A 240 -19.53 2.67 -8.20
N SER A 241 -20.50 2.43 -9.08
CA SER A 241 -20.61 3.06 -10.41
C SER A 241 -20.78 4.58 -10.38
N GLN A 242 -21.26 5.15 -9.26
CA GLN A 242 -21.46 6.60 -9.09
C GLN A 242 -20.16 7.40 -9.06
N TRP A 243 -19.03 6.73 -8.81
CA TRP A 243 -17.69 7.33 -8.77
C TRP A 243 -16.98 7.28 -10.13
N GLY A 244 -17.75 7.06 -11.21
CA GLY A 244 -17.25 6.90 -12.56
C GLY A 244 -16.90 5.46 -12.91
N THR A 245 -17.04 5.11 -14.18
CA THR A 245 -16.85 3.75 -14.69
C THR A 245 -15.72 3.68 -15.70
N LEU A 246 -14.95 2.60 -15.67
CA LEU A 246 -13.85 2.36 -16.61
C LEU A 246 -13.99 0.97 -17.26
N PRO A 247 -13.48 0.79 -18.50
CA PRO A 247 -13.56 -0.50 -19.20
C PRO A 247 -12.95 -1.66 -18.40
N PHE A 248 -13.42 -2.88 -18.66
CA PHE A 248 -12.97 -4.09 -17.96
C PHE A 248 -11.44 -4.23 -17.95
N PHE A 249 -10.78 -4.08 -19.09
CA PHE A 249 -9.32 -4.26 -19.21
C PHE A 249 -8.48 -3.06 -18.74
N TRP A 250 -9.07 -2.01 -18.15
CA TRP A 250 -8.36 -0.79 -17.76
C TRP A 250 -7.15 -1.03 -16.87
N TYR A 251 -7.25 -1.99 -15.93
CA TYR A 251 -6.11 -2.33 -15.10
C TYR A 251 -4.92 -2.87 -15.91
N PHE A 252 -5.17 -3.62 -16.98
CA PHE A 252 -4.13 -4.26 -17.79
C PHE A 252 -3.47 -3.30 -18.79
N TYR A 253 -4.24 -2.46 -19.49
CA TYR A 253 -3.67 -1.54 -20.47
C TYR A 253 -3.25 -0.19 -19.87
N SER A 254 -3.74 0.19 -18.69
CA SER A 254 -3.47 1.50 -18.08
C SER A 254 -2.82 1.44 -16.70
N ALA A 255 -3.41 0.74 -15.73
CA ALA A 255 -2.93 0.81 -14.34
C ALA A 255 -1.59 0.08 -14.14
N ILE A 256 -1.51 -1.18 -14.56
CA ILE A 256 -0.30 -2.02 -14.45
C ILE A 256 0.88 -1.38 -15.22
N PRO A 257 0.74 -0.95 -16.49
CA PRO A 257 1.82 -0.28 -17.21
C PRO A 257 2.30 1.00 -16.52
N ARG A 258 1.39 1.81 -15.97
CA ARG A 258 1.78 3.01 -15.22
C ARG A 258 2.50 2.67 -13.91
N CYS A 259 2.09 1.61 -13.21
CA CYS A 259 2.76 1.17 -11.97
C CYS A 259 4.18 0.64 -12.22
N LEU A 260 4.32 -0.23 -13.22
CA LEU A 260 5.57 -0.97 -13.45
C LEU A 260 6.53 -0.26 -14.41
N LEU A 261 6.05 0.70 -15.19
CA LEU A 261 6.82 1.40 -16.22
C LEU A 261 7.52 0.38 -17.14
N LEU A 262 8.80 0.59 -17.47
CA LEU A 262 9.56 -0.30 -18.34
C LEU A 262 9.84 -1.67 -17.70
N SER A 263 9.75 -1.79 -16.37
CA SER A 263 9.91 -3.09 -15.70
C SER A 263 8.79 -4.07 -16.05
N LEU A 264 7.68 -3.61 -16.62
CA LEU A 264 6.60 -4.47 -17.12
C LEU A 264 7.12 -5.49 -18.14
N PHE A 265 8.03 -5.08 -19.04
CA PHE A 265 8.58 -5.96 -20.07
C PHE A 265 9.42 -7.11 -19.50
N LEU A 266 9.92 -6.96 -18.27
CA LEU A 266 10.69 -8.00 -17.57
C LEU A 266 9.82 -9.01 -16.83
N VAL A 267 8.54 -8.70 -16.58
CA VAL A 267 7.62 -9.59 -15.85
C VAL A 267 7.41 -10.92 -16.59
N PRO A 268 7.04 -10.95 -17.90
CA PRO A 268 6.90 -12.20 -18.64
C PRO A 268 8.20 -12.99 -18.69
N LEU A 269 9.34 -12.31 -18.89
CA LEU A 269 10.65 -12.94 -18.90
C LEU A 269 10.97 -13.59 -17.54
N GLY A 270 10.60 -12.94 -16.44
CA GLY A 270 10.71 -13.48 -15.08
C GLY A 270 9.93 -14.77 -14.88
N LEU A 271 8.70 -14.83 -15.39
CA LEU A 271 7.81 -15.99 -15.33
C LEU A 271 8.30 -17.18 -16.16
N ILE A 272 8.91 -16.89 -17.32
CA ILE A 272 9.50 -17.92 -18.20
C ILE A 272 10.77 -18.46 -17.57
N LEU A 273 11.69 -17.57 -17.17
CA LEU A 273 12.98 -17.97 -16.63
C LEU A 273 12.83 -18.63 -15.26
N THR A 274 12.00 -18.08 -14.37
CA THR A 274 11.87 -18.54 -12.97
C THR A 274 10.45 -19.02 -12.68
N PRO A 275 10.09 -20.27 -13.03
CA PRO A 275 8.75 -20.82 -12.83
C PRO A 275 8.25 -20.77 -11.38
N GLN A 276 9.17 -20.80 -10.41
CA GLN A 276 8.85 -20.70 -8.98
C GLN A 276 8.11 -19.40 -8.62
N THR A 277 8.27 -18.32 -9.40
CA THR A 277 7.55 -17.05 -9.18
C THR A 277 6.06 -17.14 -9.54
N ARG A 278 5.66 -18.08 -10.40
CA ARG A 278 4.27 -18.25 -10.86
C ARG A 278 3.28 -18.45 -9.72
N ILE A 279 3.69 -19.13 -8.65
CA ILE A 279 2.86 -19.36 -7.46
C ILE A 279 2.44 -18.05 -6.78
N MET A 280 3.24 -16.98 -6.91
CA MET A 280 2.93 -15.66 -6.37
C MET A 280 2.19 -14.79 -7.38
N ILE A 281 2.59 -14.86 -8.66
CA ILE A 281 2.05 -13.97 -9.70
C ILE A 281 0.63 -14.37 -10.12
N TYR A 282 0.31 -15.67 -10.21
CA TYR A 282 -1.02 -16.08 -10.66
C TYR A 282 -2.16 -15.60 -9.74
N PRO A 283 -2.09 -15.76 -8.41
CA PRO A 283 -3.11 -15.18 -7.52
C PRO A 283 -3.25 -13.66 -7.68
N ALA A 284 -2.13 -12.95 -7.91
CA ALA A 284 -2.14 -11.51 -8.12
C ALA A 284 -2.84 -11.11 -9.44
N LEU A 285 -2.60 -11.84 -10.53
CA LEU A 285 -3.26 -11.60 -11.81
C LEU A 285 -4.74 -11.99 -11.77
N ILE A 286 -5.10 -13.09 -11.10
CA ILE A 286 -6.50 -13.49 -10.91
C ILE A 286 -7.22 -12.44 -10.06
N PHE A 287 -6.60 -11.92 -9.00
CA PHE A 287 -7.15 -10.81 -8.23
C PHE A 287 -7.46 -9.61 -9.13
N VAL A 288 -6.52 -9.16 -9.96
CA VAL A 288 -6.75 -8.03 -10.88
C VAL A 288 -7.88 -8.35 -11.86
N LEU A 289 -7.94 -9.57 -12.41
CA LEU A 289 -8.99 -9.98 -13.34
C LEU A 289 -10.39 -9.98 -12.70
N LEU A 290 -10.52 -10.52 -11.49
CA LEU A 290 -11.78 -10.52 -10.75
C LEU A 290 -12.17 -9.09 -10.35
N PHE A 291 -11.21 -8.29 -9.90
CA PHE A 291 -11.44 -6.91 -9.51
C PHE A 291 -11.77 -6.00 -10.70
N SER A 292 -11.37 -6.36 -11.93
CA SER A 292 -11.76 -5.69 -13.17
C SER A 292 -13.27 -5.72 -13.46
N ILE A 293 -14.02 -6.64 -12.84
CA ILE A 293 -15.49 -6.73 -12.97
C ILE A 293 -16.16 -5.48 -12.38
N LEU A 294 -15.57 -4.88 -11.34
CA LEU A 294 -16.16 -3.70 -10.70
C LEU A 294 -16.14 -2.49 -11.65
N PRO A 295 -17.25 -1.74 -11.78
CA PRO A 295 -17.34 -0.62 -12.71
C PRO A 295 -16.31 0.47 -12.42
N HIS A 296 -16.20 0.86 -11.15
CA HIS A 296 -15.25 1.87 -10.69
C HIS A 296 -13.88 1.26 -10.45
N LYS A 297 -12.85 1.95 -10.95
CA LYS A 297 -11.47 1.45 -10.95
C LYS A 297 -10.51 2.58 -10.62
N GLU A 298 -9.54 2.26 -9.79
CA GLU A 298 -8.47 3.18 -9.42
C GLU A 298 -7.18 2.41 -9.23
N LEU A 299 -6.06 3.04 -9.60
CA LEU A 299 -4.75 2.40 -9.55
C LEU A 299 -4.39 1.93 -8.12
N ARG A 300 -4.77 2.70 -7.10
CA ARG A 300 -4.50 2.36 -5.69
C ARG A 300 -5.17 1.06 -5.24
N PHE A 301 -6.27 0.62 -5.87
CA PHE A 301 -6.95 -0.62 -5.47
C PHE A 301 -6.13 -1.87 -5.76
N ILE A 302 -5.25 -1.81 -6.76
CA ILE A 302 -4.38 -2.94 -7.14
C ILE A 302 -2.94 -2.80 -6.64
N ILE A 303 -2.65 -1.81 -5.78
CA ILE A 303 -1.26 -1.51 -5.39
C ILE A 303 -0.53 -2.70 -4.73
N TYR A 304 -1.29 -3.61 -4.11
CA TYR A 304 -0.81 -4.85 -3.50
C TYR A 304 -0.08 -5.78 -4.47
N VAL A 305 -0.43 -5.74 -5.76
CA VAL A 305 0.20 -6.63 -6.75
C VAL A 305 1.55 -6.09 -7.24
N VAL A 306 1.81 -4.79 -7.07
CA VAL A 306 3.02 -4.12 -7.59
C VAL A 306 4.30 -4.76 -7.04
N PRO A 307 4.48 -4.93 -5.71
CA PRO A 307 5.67 -5.59 -5.16
C PRO A 307 5.84 -7.01 -5.69
N VAL A 308 4.74 -7.74 -5.89
CA VAL A 308 4.74 -9.13 -6.31
C VAL A 308 5.11 -9.26 -7.79
N LEU A 309 4.54 -8.45 -8.67
CA LEU A 309 4.91 -8.37 -10.09
C LEU A 309 6.39 -7.98 -10.24
N ASN A 310 6.88 -7.06 -9.41
CA ASN A 310 8.29 -6.68 -9.40
C ASN A 310 9.23 -7.80 -8.94
N VAL A 311 8.77 -8.81 -8.19
CA VAL A 311 9.58 -10.01 -7.91
C VAL A 311 9.92 -10.74 -9.21
N ALA A 312 8.96 -10.89 -10.13
CA ALA A 312 9.22 -11.54 -11.42
C ALA A 312 10.24 -10.74 -12.25
N ALA A 313 10.06 -9.42 -12.33
CA ALA A 313 11.03 -8.54 -12.99
C ALA A 313 12.43 -8.62 -12.34
N ALA A 314 12.51 -8.66 -11.00
CA ALA A 314 13.75 -8.82 -10.26
C ALA A 314 14.44 -10.17 -10.51
N CYS A 315 13.67 -11.25 -10.67
CA CYS A 315 14.21 -12.56 -11.06
C CYS A 315 14.81 -12.53 -12.47
N ALA A 316 14.15 -11.87 -13.42
CA ALA A 316 14.70 -11.67 -14.76
C ALA A 316 16.01 -10.87 -14.71
N MET A 317 16.02 -9.74 -14.00
CA MET A 317 17.21 -8.91 -13.77
C MET A 317 18.37 -9.71 -13.18
N SER A 318 18.12 -10.45 -12.10
CA SER A 318 19.16 -11.24 -11.44
C SER A 318 19.77 -12.28 -12.37
N ARG A 319 18.97 -12.92 -13.23
CA ARG A 319 19.45 -13.94 -14.16
C ARG A 319 20.21 -13.35 -15.34
N LEU A 320 19.72 -12.24 -15.91
CA LEU A 320 20.41 -11.54 -16.99
C LEU A 320 21.77 -11.03 -16.50
N TRP A 321 21.80 -10.39 -15.33
CA TRP A 321 23.03 -9.87 -14.75
C TRP A 321 24.05 -10.95 -14.43
N ASN A 322 23.64 -12.05 -13.81
CA ASN A 322 24.56 -13.14 -13.45
C ASN A 322 25.12 -13.88 -14.68
N ASN A 323 24.41 -13.87 -15.81
CA ASN A 323 24.84 -14.54 -17.04
C ASN A 323 25.49 -13.60 -18.06
N ARG A 324 25.75 -12.33 -17.72
CA ARG A 324 26.24 -11.29 -18.64
C ARG A 324 27.56 -11.66 -19.34
N ASN A 325 28.47 -12.34 -18.65
CA ASN A 325 29.79 -12.70 -19.19
C ASN A 325 29.79 -13.94 -20.09
N LYS A 326 28.63 -14.59 -20.30
CA LYS A 326 28.56 -15.85 -21.07
C LYS A 326 28.49 -15.64 -22.58
N SER A 327 28.00 -14.48 -23.05
CA SER A 327 27.97 -14.12 -24.47
C SER A 327 27.74 -12.63 -24.68
N ALA A 328 28.15 -12.09 -25.82
CA ALA A 328 27.90 -10.68 -26.18
C ALA A 328 26.40 -10.34 -26.17
N LEU A 329 25.53 -11.25 -26.65
CA LEU A 329 24.08 -11.07 -26.60
C LEU A 329 23.57 -10.97 -25.15
N ARG A 330 24.06 -11.82 -24.23
CA ARG A 330 23.65 -11.77 -22.81
C ARG A 330 24.18 -10.53 -22.11
N MET A 331 25.36 -10.05 -22.49
CA MET A 331 25.88 -8.76 -22.04
C MET A 331 24.98 -7.61 -22.51
N LEU A 332 24.60 -7.59 -23.78
CA LEU A 332 23.70 -6.58 -24.35
C LEU A 332 22.32 -6.60 -23.66
N LEU A 333 21.75 -7.78 -23.42
CA LEU A 333 20.50 -7.93 -22.68
C LEU A 333 20.64 -7.45 -21.23
N ALA A 334 21.76 -7.73 -20.55
CA ALA A 334 22.01 -7.23 -19.20
C ALA A 334 22.17 -5.70 -19.16
N ILE A 335 22.82 -5.11 -20.17
CA ILE A 335 22.93 -3.64 -20.31
C ILE A 335 21.55 -3.03 -20.56
N GLY A 336 20.77 -3.57 -21.51
CA GLY A 336 19.39 -3.13 -21.75
C GLY A 336 18.52 -3.23 -20.50
N ALA A 337 18.71 -4.30 -19.73
CA ALA A 337 18.06 -4.49 -18.44
C ALA A 337 18.55 -3.51 -17.36
N VAL A 338 19.74 -2.92 -17.43
CA VAL A 338 20.09 -1.80 -16.54
C VAL A 338 19.54 -0.48 -17.07
N LEU A 339 19.57 -0.26 -18.39
CA LEU A 339 19.05 0.95 -19.03
C LEU A 339 17.55 1.16 -18.80
N HIS A 340 16.75 0.09 -18.65
CA HIS A 340 15.32 0.26 -18.30
C HIS A 340 15.12 0.99 -16.95
N LEU A 341 16.07 0.87 -16.01
CA LEU A 341 16.00 1.58 -14.73
C LEU A 341 16.14 3.09 -14.93
N VAL A 342 16.99 3.52 -15.88
CA VAL A 342 17.10 4.93 -16.26
C VAL A 342 15.78 5.42 -16.85
N GLY A 343 15.17 4.64 -17.74
CA GLY A 343 13.85 4.98 -18.27
C GLY A 343 12.74 5.02 -17.21
N ASN A 344 12.79 4.13 -16.21
CA ASN A 344 11.90 4.22 -15.05
C ASN A 344 12.13 5.51 -14.25
N LEU A 345 13.39 5.91 -14.00
CA LEU A 345 13.69 7.16 -13.30
C LEU A 345 13.22 8.39 -14.07
N VAL A 346 13.36 8.41 -15.40
CA VAL A 346 12.80 9.47 -16.25
C VAL A 346 11.27 9.50 -16.14
N GLY A 347 10.61 8.34 -16.26
CA GLY A 347 9.16 8.23 -16.09
C GLY A 347 8.72 8.69 -14.69
N THR A 348 9.49 8.35 -13.66
CA THR A 348 9.24 8.77 -12.29
C THR A 348 9.38 10.28 -12.12
N GLY A 349 10.39 10.90 -12.74
CA GLY A 349 10.52 12.36 -12.78
C GLY A 349 9.30 13.02 -13.42
N VAL A 350 8.84 12.51 -14.57
CA VAL A 350 7.63 13.04 -15.25
C VAL A 350 6.39 12.93 -14.36
N PHE A 351 6.11 11.75 -13.79
CA PHE A 351 4.93 11.57 -12.95
C PHE A 351 5.00 12.39 -11.66
N LEU A 352 6.19 12.54 -11.08
CA LEU A 352 6.40 13.32 -9.87
C LEU A 352 6.19 14.82 -10.12
N THR A 353 6.70 15.35 -11.24
CA THR A 353 6.44 16.74 -11.66
C THR A 353 4.94 16.98 -11.91
N VAL A 354 4.28 16.09 -12.65
CA VAL A 354 2.83 16.20 -12.89
C VAL A 354 2.04 16.15 -11.58
N SER A 355 2.47 15.29 -10.65
CA SER A 355 1.80 15.16 -9.36
C SER A 355 2.04 16.37 -8.47
N HIS A 356 3.22 16.97 -8.49
CA HIS A 356 3.53 18.20 -7.74
C HIS A 356 2.55 19.32 -8.07
N TYR A 357 2.29 19.57 -9.36
CA TYR A 357 1.34 20.59 -9.82
C TYR A 357 -0.13 20.20 -9.64
N ASN A 358 -0.44 18.98 -9.21
CA ASN A 358 -1.80 18.51 -9.02
C ASN A 358 -2.35 18.87 -7.62
N TYR A 359 -1.87 19.93 -6.96
CA TYR A 359 -2.34 20.37 -5.64
C TYR A 359 -2.69 21.87 -5.56
N PRO A 360 -3.48 22.42 -6.51
CA PRO A 360 -3.75 23.87 -6.56
C PRO A 360 -4.43 24.40 -5.28
N GLY A 361 -5.29 23.60 -4.63
CA GLY A 361 -5.93 23.98 -3.37
C GLY A 361 -4.94 24.09 -2.20
N GLY A 362 -3.95 23.20 -2.13
CA GLY A 362 -2.90 23.26 -1.11
C GLY A 362 -1.99 24.48 -1.30
N GLU A 363 -1.63 24.78 -2.54
CA GLU A 363 -0.86 25.98 -2.88
C GLU A 363 -1.63 27.26 -2.55
N ALA A 364 -2.92 27.33 -2.90
CA ALA A 364 -3.77 28.48 -2.60
C ALA A 364 -3.86 28.76 -1.10
N ILE A 365 -4.09 27.72 -0.27
CA ILE A 365 -4.15 27.87 1.19
C ILE A 365 -2.81 28.34 1.76
N MET A 366 -1.69 27.78 1.29
CA MET A 366 -0.36 28.20 1.74
C MET A 366 -0.08 29.66 1.38
N LEU A 367 -0.50 30.12 0.20
CA LEU A 367 -0.36 31.52 -0.20
C LEU A 367 -1.18 32.45 0.70
N ILE A 368 -2.41 32.08 1.04
CA ILE A 368 -3.27 32.85 1.97
C ILE A 368 -2.65 32.92 3.37
N GLN A 369 -2.13 31.81 3.89
CA GLN A 369 -1.47 31.80 5.20
C GLN A 369 -0.22 32.70 5.21
N LYS A 370 0.59 32.66 4.15
CA LYS A 370 1.75 33.54 4.01
C LYS A 370 1.36 35.01 3.91
N SER A 371 0.29 35.34 3.19
CA SER A 371 -0.17 36.73 3.08
C SER A 371 -0.69 37.26 4.43
N GLN A 372 -1.42 36.44 5.19
CA GLN A 372 -1.90 36.81 6.53
C GLN A 372 -0.75 37.08 7.51
N LEU A 373 0.31 36.26 7.47
CA LEU A 373 1.52 36.45 8.30
C LEU A 373 2.34 37.69 7.90
N SER A 374 2.21 38.18 6.66
CA SER A 374 2.90 39.39 6.21
C SER A 374 2.18 40.69 6.55
N THR A 375 0.90 40.61 6.93
CA THR A 375 0.07 41.78 7.33
C THR A 375 -0.11 41.90 8.84
N SER A 376 0.38 40.93 9.62
CA SER A 376 0.49 40.97 11.09
C SER A 376 1.91 41.32 11.52
#